data_AF-A0A3B8VG24-F1
#
_entry.id   AF-A0A3B8VG24-F1
#
_cell.length_a   1.000
_cell.length_b   1.000
_cell.length_c   1.000
_cell.angle_alpha   90.00
_cell.angle_beta   90.00
_cell.angle_gamma   90.00
#
_symmetry.space_group_name_H-M   'P 1'
#
loop_
_entity.id
_entity.type
_entity.pdbx_description
1 polymer ?
#
loop_
_entity_poly.entity_id
_entity_poly.type
_entity_poly.pdbx_seq_one_letter_code
_entity_poly.pdbx_strand_id
1 'polypeptide(L)'
;MNIIIGEENAREVDSRYIVLELDTIRISKEIDPIKTYCLIEEITLDLIFNLVQNCELHKNLIKNYRLKNWKFCLNALEHLKGQWNQELDSFYDSLESRILEYQKKDPGPEWNGIIDKF
;
A
#
# COMPACT_ATOMS: atom_id res chain seq x y z
N MET A 1 -5.32 -0.16 -12.99
CA MET A 1 -4.49 -0.73 -11.92
C MET A 1 -3.93 -2.08 -12.34
N ASN A 2 -2.62 -2.11 -12.60
CA ASN A 2 -1.84 -3.32 -12.85
C ASN A 2 -1.16 -3.76 -11.55
N ILE A 3 -1.37 -5.01 -11.12
CA ILE A 3 -0.84 -5.53 -9.84
C ILE A 3 0.24 -6.57 -10.14
N ILE A 4 1.43 -6.37 -9.57
CA ILE A 4 2.54 -7.31 -9.59
C ILE A 4 2.59 -8.07 -8.27
N ILE A 5 2.85 -9.37 -8.36
CA ILE A 5 2.98 -10.25 -7.20
C ILE A 5 4.46 -10.64 -7.05
N GLY A 6 4.99 -10.46 -5.84
CA GLY A 6 6.37 -10.83 -5.50
C GLY A 6 7.40 -9.73 -5.73
N GLU A 7 8.42 -9.69 -4.88
CA GLU A 7 9.47 -8.65 -4.88
C GLU A 7 10.47 -8.82 -6.04
N GLU A 8 10.68 -10.05 -6.51
CA GLU A 8 11.57 -10.36 -7.64
C GLU A 8 11.07 -9.72 -8.94
N ASN A 9 9.79 -9.91 -9.26
CA ASN A 9 9.15 -9.33 -10.44
C ASN A 9 9.10 -7.81 -10.37
N ALA A 10 8.91 -7.24 -9.17
CA ALA A 10 8.88 -5.79 -8.96
C ALA A 10 10.24 -5.13 -9.25
N ARG A 11 11.36 -5.77 -8.90
CA ARG A 11 12.72 -5.22 -9.11
C ARG A 11 13.13 -5.17 -10.58
N GLU A 12 12.62 -6.06 -11.43
CA GLU A 12 12.96 -6.07 -12.86
C GLU A 12 12.33 -4.92 -13.65
N VAL A 13 11.22 -4.35 -13.18
CA VAL A 13 10.50 -3.23 -13.83
C VAL A 13 10.76 -1.85 -13.21
N ASP A 14 11.42 -1.77 -12.05
CA ASP A 14 11.69 -0.53 -11.29
C ASP A 14 12.43 0.54 -12.11
N SER A 15 13.16 0.16 -13.18
CA SER A 15 13.88 1.11 -14.03
C SER A 15 13.02 1.93 -14.99
N ARG A 16 11.76 1.53 -15.24
CA ARG A 16 10.87 2.17 -16.23
C ARG A 16 9.55 2.65 -15.67
N TYR A 17 9.21 2.25 -14.44
CA TYR A 17 7.87 2.43 -13.87
C TYR A 17 7.96 2.78 -12.40
N ILE A 18 6.92 3.45 -11.89
CA ILE A 18 6.78 3.68 -10.45
C ILE A 18 6.15 2.42 -9.85
N VAL A 19 6.83 1.83 -8.86
CA VAL A 19 6.39 0.64 -8.15
C VAL A 19 6.04 1.00 -6.70
N LEU A 20 4.79 0.79 -6.30
CA LEU A 20 4.30 1.09 -4.94
C LEU A 20 3.82 -0.18 -4.23
N GLU A 21 4.25 -0.40 -2.99
CA GLU A 21 3.88 -1.56 -2.18
C GLU A 21 2.43 -1.47 -1.69
N LEU A 22 1.61 -2.50 -1.93
CA LEU A 22 0.22 -2.53 -1.47
C LEU A 22 0.10 -3.33 -0.16
N ASP A 23 -0.42 -4.55 -0.24
CA ASP A 23 -0.65 -5.42 0.90
C ASP A 23 0.35 -6.57 0.94
N THR A 24 0.53 -7.16 2.12
CA THR A 24 1.17 -8.47 2.26
C THR A 24 0.09 -9.52 2.45
N ILE A 25 0.02 -10.50 1.56
CA ILE A 25 -1.06 -11.49 1.51
C ILE A 25 -0.48 -12.88 1.76
N ARG A 26 -1.10 -13.65 2.65
CA ARG A 26 -0.81 -15.06 2.86
C ARG A 26 -1.93 -15.90 2.23
N ILE A 27 -1.56 -16.70 1.22
CA ILE A 27 -2.49 -17.58 0.46
C ILE A 27 -2.59 -18.97 1.09
N SER A 28 -1.54 -19.44 1.76
CA SER A 28 -1.52 -20.70 2.50
C SER A 28 -0.65 -20.56 3.75
N LYS A 29 -0.92 -21.35 4.80
CA LYS A 29 -0.07 -21.43 5.99
C LYS A 29 1.33 -21.98 5.69
N GLU A 30 1.48 -22.70 4.57
CA GLU A 30 2.73 -23.33 4.14
C GLU A 30 3.60 -22.43 3.26
N ILE A 31 3.03 -21.32 2.76
CA ILE A 31 3.71 -20.40 1.85
C ILE A 31 4.00 -19.10 2.59
N ASP A 32 5.22 -18.59 2.45
CA ASP A 32 5.59 -17.30 3.00
C ASP A 32 4.66 -16.18 2.47
N PRO A 33 4.28 -15.21 3.32
CA PRO A 33 3.45 -14.09 2.90
C PRO A 33 4.07 -13.33 1.72
N ILE A 34 3.27 -13.03 0.71
CA ILE A 34 3.71 -12.41 -0.53
C ILE A 34 3.30 -10.94 -0.52
N LYS A 35 4.26 -10.05 -0.79
CA LYS A 35 3.99 -8.63 -1.02
C LYS A 35 3.42 -8.41 -2.41
N THR A 36 2.40 -7.56 -2.51
CA THR A 36 1.84 -7.09 -3.77
C THR A 36 2.28 -5.66 -4.06
N TYR A 37 2.36 -5.32 -5.34
CA TYR A 37 2.81 -4.01 -5.80
C TYR A 37 1.89 -3.48 -6.90
N CYS A 38 1.71 -2.17 -6.95
CA CYS A 38 1.04 -1.48 -8.04
C CYS A 38 2.10 -0.88 -8.99
N LEU A 39 1.87 -1.03 -10.30
CA LEU A 39 2.65 -0.40 -11.35
C LEU A 39 1.90 0.83 -11.88
N ILE A 40 2.54 2.00 -11.85
CA ILE A 40 1.99 3.22 -12.49
C ILE A 40 2.81 3.50 -13.76
N GLU A 41 2.13 3.41 -14.91
CA GLU A 41 2.73 3.58 -16.23
C GLU A 41 2.58 5.01 -16.77
N GLU A 42 1.47 5.67 -16.47
CA GLU A 42 1.18 7.01 -16.97
C GLU A 42 1.59 8.09 -15.97
N ILE A 43 2.72 8.75 -16.25
CA ILE A 43 3.23 9.86 -15.46
C ILE A 43 2.78 11.19 -16.09
N THR A 44 1.92 11.93 -15.40
CA THR A 44 1.52 13.29 -15.78
C THR A 44 2.48 14.32 -15.18
N LEU A 45 2.57 15.52 -15.76
CA LEU A 45 3.44 16.59 -15.24
C LEU A 45 3.12 16.96 -13.79
N ASP A 46 1.84 16.96 -13.42
CA ASP A 46 1.37 17.24 -12.06
C ASP A 46 1.89 16.18 -11.06
N LEU A 47 1.84 14.91 -11.47
CA LEU A 47 2.39 13.78 -10.70
C LEU A 47 3.89 13.95 -10.43
N ILE A 48 4.66 14.42 -11.42
CA ILE A 48 6.12 14.58 -11.31
C ILE A 48 6.51 15.55 -10.19
N PHE A 49 5.78 16.66 -10.03
CA PHE A 49 6.13 17.68 -9.04
C PHE A 49 6.12 17.14 -7.61
N ASN A 50 5.16 16.26 -7.29
CA ASN A 50 5.00 15.69 -5.96
C ASN A 50 5.45 14.23 -5.87
N LEU A 51 5.97 13.64 -6.95
CA LEU A 51 6.24 12.21 -7.06
C LEU A 51 7.08 11.68 -5.89
N VAL A 52 8.24 12.29 -5.64
CA VAL A 52 9.16 11.84 -4.59
C VAL A 52 8.49 11.92 -3.21
N GLN A 53 7.75 13.01 -2.95
CA GLN A 53 7.08 13.21 -1.67
C GLN A 53 5.93 12.21 -1.49
N ASN A 54 5.13 11.98 -2.53
CA ASN A 54 4.01 11.05 -2.52
C ASN A 54 4.49 9.59 -2.38
N CYS A 55 5.58 9.22 -3.07
CA CYS A 55 6.21 7.90 -2.89
C CYS A 55 6.70 7.69 -1.45
N GLU A 56 7.38 8.68 -0.87
CA GLU A 56 7.85 8.59 0.52
C GLU A 56 6.70 8.57 1.53
N LEU A 57 5.65 9.37 1.29
CA LEU A 57 4.45 9.35 2.14
C LEU A 57 3.74 8.00 2.07
N HIS A 58 3.64 7.40 0.88
CA HIS A 58 3.08 6.06 0.69
C HIS A 58 3.90 4.98 1.42
N LYS A 59 5.23 4.99 1.29
CA LYS A 59 6.11 4.07 2.05
C LYS A 59 5.91 4.22 3.55
N ASN A 60 5.82 5.47 4.03
CA ASN A 60 5.56 5.75 5.43
C ASN A 60 4.16 5.31 5.88
N LEU A 61 3.14 5.41 5.02
CA LEU A 61 1.81 4.87 5.27
C LEU A 61 1.87 3.35 5.53
N ILE A 62 2.47 2.57 4.63
CA ILE A 62 2.56 1.11 4.79
C ILE A 62 3.37 0.73 6.04
N LYS A 63 4.47 1.43 6.32
CA LYS A 63 5.26 1.24 7.55
C LYS A 63 4.42 1.51 8.80
N ASN A 64 3.71 2.64 8.86
CA ASN A 64 2.90 3.01 10.01
C ASN A 64 1.67 2.12 10.18
N TYR A 65 1.13 1.59 9.09
CA TYR A 65 0.04 0.61 9.12
C TYR A 65 0.47 -0.63 9.90
N ARG A 66 1.64 -1.19 9.62
CA ARG A 66 2.21 -2.33 10.37
C ARG A 66 2.49 -2.02 11.84
N LEU A 67 2.83 -0.77 12.15
CA LEU A 67 3.05 -0.29 13.52
C LEU A 67 1.76 0.09 14.27
N LYS A 68 0.58 -0.09 13.64
CA LYS A 68 -0.72 0.29 14.20
C LYS A 68 -0.87 1.78 14.50
N ASN A 69 -0.10 2.62 13.83
CA ASN A 69 -0.21 4.07 13.96
C ASN A 69 -1.36 4.61 13.09
N TRP A 70 -2.59 4.28 13.50
CA TRP A 70 -3.82 4.55 12.74
C TRP A 70 -4.01 6.02 12.42
N LYS A 71 -3.69 6.91 13.37
CA LYS A 71 -3.79 8.36 13.18
C LYS A 71 -2.91 8.83 12.04
N PHE A 72 -1.65 8.38 11.98
CA PHE A 72 -0.77 8.72 10.87
C PHE A 72 -1.31 8.16 9.55
N CYS A 73 -1.80 6.92 9.56
CA CYS A 73 -2.31 6.29 8.35
C CYS A 73 -3.49 7.05 7.76
N LEU A 74 -4.47 7.43 8.57
CA LEU A 74 -5.64 8.19 8.12
C LEU A 74 -5.22 9.55 7.54
N ASN A 75 -4.35 10.29 8.23
CA ASN A 75 -3.84 11.57 7.72
C ASN A 75 -3.08 11.39 6.38
N ALA A 76 -2.25 10.36 6.26
CA ALA A 76 -1.52 10.09 5.04
C ALA A 76 -2.46 9.71 3.88
N LEU A 77 -3.52 8.96 4.15
CA LEU A 77 -4.55 8.61 3.16
C LEU A 77 -5.28 9.83 2.62
N GLU A 78 -5.61 10.81 3.46
CA GLU A 78 -6.22 12.08 3.02
C GLU A 78 -5.33 12.84 2.01
N HIS A 79 -4.01 12.74 2.15
CA HIS A 79 -3.06 13.39 1.24
C HIS A 79 -2.76 12.56 -0.01
N LEU A 80 -2.84 11.23 0.06
CA LEU A 80 -2.48 10.32 -1.04
C LEU A 80 -3.63 10.02 -2.00
N LYS A 81 -4.89 10.10 -1.55
CA LYS A 81 -6.05 9.90 -2.44
C LYS A 81 -6.08 10.95 -3.55
N GLY A 82 -6.34 10.49 -4.78
CA GLY A 82 -6.34 11.30 -5.99
C GLY A 82 -4.95 11.62 -6.57
N GLN A 83 -3.85 11.32 -5.85
CA GLN A 83 -2.49 11.69 -6.27
C GLN A 83 -1.91 10.81 -7.38
N TRP A 84 -2.58 9.71 -7.74
CA TRP A 84 -2.05 8.69 -8.66
C TRP A 84 -2.98 8.49 -9.86
N ASN A 85 -3.54 9.58 -10.41
CA ASN A 85 -4.64 9.52 -11.39
C ASN A 85 -5.78 8.60 -10.94
N GLN A 86 -6.05 8.58 -9.63
CA GLN A 86 -7.05 7.73 -8.97
C GLN A 86 -6.78 6.21 -9.04
N GLU A 87 -5.65 5.76 -9.59
CA GLU A 87 -5.36 4.33 -9.74
C GLU A 87 -5.24 3.60 -8.41
N LEU A 88 -4.75 4.28 -7.36
CA LEU A 88 -4.60 3.71 -6.02
C LEU A 88 -5.78 4.00 -5.08
N ASP A 89 -6.77 4.78 -5.51
CA ASP A 89 -7.84 5.25 -4.60
C ASP A 89 -8.66 4.09 -4.04
N SER A 90 -8.97 3.09 -4.88
CA SER A 90 -9.67 1.87 -4.44
C SER A 90 -8.92 1.08 -3.37
N PHE A 91 -7.57 1.05 -3.45
CA PHE A 91 -6.73 0.45 -2.44
C PHE A 91 -6.74 1.28 -1.16
N TYR A 92 -6.63 2.60 -1.27
CA TYR A 92 -6.68 3.51 -0.12
C TYR A 92 -8.02 3.48 0.60
N ASP A 93 -9.14 3.40 -0.10
CA ASP A 93 -10.47 3.23 0.48
C ASP A 93 -10.60 1.90 1.25
N SER A 94 -10.04 0.83 0.67
CA SER A 94 -10.02 -0.49 1.30
C SER A 94 -9.10 -0.52 2.54
N LEU A 95 -7.96 0.18 2.49
CA LEU A 95 -7.04 0.32 3.61
C LEU A 95 -7.65 1.16 4.73
N GLU A 96 -8.29 2.28 4.40
CA GLU A 96 -8.99 3.16 5.33
C GLU A 96 -10.10 2.40 6.07
N SER A 97 -10.95 1.69 5.33
CA SER A 97 -12.02 0.87 5.90
C SER A 97 -11.49 -0.11 6.94
N ARG A 98 -10.40 -0.83 6.62
CA ARG A 98 -9.74 -1.75 7.56
C ARG A 98 -9.19 -1.04 8.80
N ILE A 99 -8.56 0.12 8.63
CA ILE A 99 -8.03 0.90 9.77
C ILE A 99 -9.16 1.32 10.70
N LEU A 100 -10.28 1.81 10.16
CA LEU A 100 -11.44 2.20 10.94
C LEU A 100 -12.07 1.01 11.69
N GLU A 101 -12.06 -0.18 11.09
CA GLU A 101 -12.46 -1.41 11.78
C GLU A 101 -11.49 -1.77 12.91
N TYR A 102 -10.17 -1.68 12.68
CA TYR A 102 -9.16 -1.96 13.70
C TYR A 102 -9.14 -0.96 14.86
N GLN A 103 -9.53 0.29 14.61
CA GLN A 103 -9.74 1.28 15.68
C GLN A 103 -10.90 0.89 16.60
N LYS A 104 -11.96 0.27 16.04
CA LYS A 104 -13.11 -0.21 16.82
C LYS A 104 -12.82 -1.55 17.48
N LYS A 105 -12.03 -2.40 16.81
CA LYS A 105 -11.68 -3.75 17.23
C LYS A 105 -10.18 -3.95 17.09
N ASP A 106 -9.45 -3.71 18.18
CA ASP A 106 -8.00 -3.86 18.20
C ASP A 106 -7.59 -5.24 17.69
N PRO A 107 -6.67 -5.33 16.72
CA PRO A 107 -6.30 -6.60 16.10
C PRO A 107 -5.39 -7.47 16.99
N GLY A 108 -5.04 -7.01 18.19
CA GLY A 108 -4.24 -7.74 19.16
C GLY A 108 -2.74 -7.63 18.92
N PRO A 109 -1.89 -7.92 19.93
CA PRO A 109 -0.45 -7.71 19.87
C PRO A 109 0.26 -8.50 18.76
N GLU A 110 -0.25 -9.68 18.42
CA GLU A 110 0.33 -10.58 17.40
C GLU A 110 0.05 -10.15 15.95
N TRP A 111 -0.77 -9.12 15.73
CA TRP A 111 -1.09 -8.66 14.38
C TRP A 111 0.11 -7.99 13.72
N ASN A 112 0.39 -8.42 12.49
CA ASN A 112 1.58 -8.09 11.72
C ASN A 112 1.28 -7.43 10.36
N GLY A 113 0.04 -7.03 10.10
CA GLY A 113 -0.35 -6.38 8.85
C GLY A 113 -0.54 -7.32 7.65
N ILE A 114 -0.51 -8.64 7.86
CA ILE A 114 -0.68 -9.63 6.80
C ILE A 114 -2.16 -9.97 6.64
N ILE A 115 -2.64 -9.97 5.40
CA ILE A 115 -3.99 -10.44 5.06
C ILE A 115 -3.92 -11.93 4.81
N ASP A 116 -4.55 -12.70 5.67
CA ASP A 116 -4.78 -14.13 5.45
C ASP A 116 -5.99 -14.32 4.51
N LYS A 117 -5.77 -14.92 3.34
CA LYS A 117 -6.82 -15.34 2.40
C LYS A 117 -6.72 -16.86 2.20
N PHE A 118 -7.36 -17.62 3.07
CA PHE A 118 -7.56 -19.06 2.97
C PHE A 118 -9.04 -19.42 2.93
#